data_AF-A0A930J227-F1
#
_entry.id   AF-A0A930J227-F1
#
_cell.length_a   1.000
_cell.length_b   1.000
_cell.length_c   1.000
_cell.angle_alpha   90.00
_cell.angle_beta   90.00
_cell.angle_gamma   90.00
#
_symmetry.space_group_name_H-M   'P 1'
#
loop_
_entity.id
_entity.type
_entity.pdbx_description
1 polymer ?
#
loop_
_entity_poly.entity_id
_entity_poly.type
_entity_poly.pdbx_seq_one_letter_code
_entity_poly.pdbx_strand_id
1 'polypeptide(L)'
;MKDLTPAEMEIQMAFPDMMKMTVEFEVVFSKKEVEEKGREIATSLQTYLLRYEHHARSATFYFSEEAKNIVINMKEGQKVELVQRNVAGNIIPGLCKTGTLDGLNEVVNVGYISGDACVKVNFNGSIYMYAIYCLNFGNQRPLNKQEKKGGKA
;
A
#
# COMPACT_ATOMS: atom_id res chain seq x y z
N MET A 1 -8.06 15.40 -14.20
CA MET A 1 -7.07 14.47 -13.64
C MET A 1 -6.36 13.84 -14.82
N LYS A 2 -5.01 13.85 -14.87
CA LYS A 2 -4.29 12.99 -15.83
C LYS A 2 -4.68 11.54 -15.53
N ASP A 3 -4.90 10.74 -16.56
CA ASP A 3 -5.30 9.35 -16.39
C ASP A 3 -4.24 8.60 -15.58
N LEU A 4 -4.61 8.18 -14.38
CA LEU A 4 -3.79 7.31 -13.54
C LEU A 4 -3.76 5.93 -14.20
N THR A 5 -2.62 5.26 -14.13
CA THR A 5 -2.51 3.85 -14.48
C THR A 5 -3.35 3.00 -13.50
N PRO A 6 -3.73 1.76 -13.87
CA PRO A 6 -4.47 0.90 -12.95
C PRO A 6 -3.80 0.68 -11.59
N ALA A 7 -2.47 0.57 -11.56
CA ALA A 7 -1.70 0.43 -10.32
C ALA A 7 -1.79 1.71 -9.46
N GLU A 8 -1.68 2.89 -10.08
CA GLU A 8 -1.83 4.16 -9.38
C GLU A 8 -3.25 4.36 -8.82
N MET A 9 -4.27 3.94 -9.58
CA MET A 9 -5.66 3.95 -9.11
C MET A 9 -5.85 3.04 -7.90
N GLU A 10 -5.25 1.85 -7.92
CA GLU A 10 -5.34 0.91 -6.79
C GLU A 10 -4.73 1.51 -5.51
N ILE A 11 -3.54 2.11 -5.63
CA ILE A 11 -2.88 2.78 -4.50
C ILE A 11 -3.72 3.98 -4.04
N GLN A 12 -4.23 4.82 -4.95
CA GLN A 12 -5.02 5.99 -4.58
C GLN A 12 -6.35 5.62 -3.91
N MET A 13 -6.99 4.52 -4.33
CA MET A 13 -8.22 4.03 -3.70
C MET A 13 -7.97 3.59 -2.25
N ALA A 14 -6.80 3.01 -1.97
CA ALA A 14 -6.41 2.62 -0.62
C ALA A 14 -5.91 3.81 0.23
N PHE A 15 -5.17 4.72 -0.42
CA PHE A 15 -4.54 5.90 0.18
C PHE A 15 -4.89 7.16 -0.64
N PRO A 16 -6.03 7.82 -0.39
CA PRO A 16 -6.41 9.00 -1.17
C PRO A 16 -5.52 10.21 -0.97
N ASP A 17 -4.73 10.23 0.10
CA ASP A 17 -3.65 11.20 0.34
C ASP A 17 -2.39 10.88 -0.47
N MET A 18 -2.43 9.87 -1.36
CA MET A 18 -1.27 9.47 -2.15
C MET A 18 -0.73 10.62 -2.98
N MET A 19 0.57 10.85 -2.82
CA MET A 19 1.35 11.81 -3.59
C MET A 19 2.32 11.08 -4.52
N LYS A 20 2.30 11.48 -5.79
CA LYS A 20 3.22 11.00 -6.83
C LYS A 20 4.34 12.03 -7.06
N MET A 21 5.58 11.57 -7.11
CA MET A 21 6.75 12.38 -7.45
C MET A 21 7.64 11.65 -8.45
N THR A 22 8.00 12.29 -9.56
CA THR A 22 8.98 11.76 -10.51
C THR A 22 10.27 12.56 -10.38
N VAL A 23 11.39 11.85 -10.24
CA VAL A 23 12.73 12.42 -10.12
C VAL A 23 13.58 11.92 -11.28
N GLU A 24 14.30 12.81 -11.93
CA GLU A 24 15.30 12.49 -12.94
C GLU A 24 16.70 12.53 -12.35
N PHE A 25 17.57 11.67 -12.86
CA PHE A 25 18.92 11.46 -12.38
C PHE A 25 19.94 11.74 -13.49
N GLU A 26 21.07 12.32 -13.10
CA GLU A 26 22.21 12.51 -14.00
C GLU A 26 22.90 11.19 -14.39
N VAL A 27 22.69 10.14 -13.60
CA VAL A 27 23.25 8.80 -13.80
C VAL A 27 22.18 7.73 -13.66
N VAL A 28 22.48 6.51 -14.12
CA VAL A 28 21.61 5.34 -13.90
C VAL A 28 21.94 4.75 -12.54
N PHE A 29 20.96 4.74 -11.63
CA PHE A 29 21.09 4.11 -10.32
C PHE A 29 20.65 2.65 -10.35
N SER A 30 21.16 1.84 -9.43
CA SER A 30 20.61 0.51 -9.16
C SER A 30 19.22 0.62 -8.50
N LYS A 31 18.44 -0.47 -8.54
CA LYS A 31 17.12 -0.52 -7.87
C LYS A 31 17.21 -0.20 -6.38
N LYS A 32 18.25 -0.70 -5.70
CA LYS A 32 18.49 -0.48 -4.28
C LYS A 32 18.77 0.99 -3.96
N GLU A 33 19.60 1.66 -4.76
CA GLU A 33 19.89 3.09 -4.58
C GLU A 33 18.65 3.95 -4.82
N VAL A 34 17.81 3.58 -5.81
CA VAL A 34 16.53 4.27 -6.05
C VAL A 34 15.58 4.10 -4.85
N GLU A 35 15.49 2.89 -4.29
CA GLU A 35 14.69 2.62 -3.10
C GLU A 35 15.16 3.43 -1.89
N GLU A 36 16.47 3.44 -1.62
CA GLU A 36 17.07 4.22 -0.53
C GLU A 36 16.75 5.72 -0.66
N LYS A 37 16.91 6.28 -1.87
CA LYS A 37 16.52 7.67 -2.17
C LYS A 37 15.04 7.92 -1.92
N GLY A 38 14.16 7.01 -2.36
CA GLY A 38 12.74 7.11 -2.10
C GLY A 38 12.41 7.15 -0.60
N ARG A 39 13.10 6.34 0.21
CA ARG A 39 12.94 6.32 1.68
C ARG A 39 13.47 7.59 2.35
N GLU A 40 14.58 8.15 1.87
CA GLU A 40 15.10 9.44 2.33
C GLU A 40 14.13 10.59 2.05
N ILE A 41 13.53 10.61 0.85
CA ILE A 41 12.50 11.58 0.47
C ILE A 41 11.26 11.41 1.36
N ALA A 42 10.76 10.18 1.54
CA ALA A 42 9.61 9.91 2.41
C ALA A 42 9.85 10.43 3.84
N THR A 43 11.05 10.20 4.37
CA THR A 43 11.45 10.68 5.71
C THR A 43 11.40 12.21 5.78
N SER A 44 11.95 12.89 4.76
CA SER A 44 11.98 14.36 4.68
C SER A 44 10.56 14.95 4.59
N LEU A 45 9.67 14.28 3.86
CA LEU A 45 8.27 14.68 3.68
C LEU A 45 7.36 14.26 4.83
N GLN A 46 7.89 13.56 5.84
CA GLN A 46 7.11 12.99 6.94
C GLN A 46 6.01 12.02 6.48
N THR A 47 6.23 11.31 5.38
CA THR A 47 5.33 10.32 4.79
C THR A 47 5.98 8.92 4.77
N TYR A 48 5.33 7.94 4.13
CA TYR A 48 5.88 6.62 3.86
C TYR A 48 5.92 6.34 2.36
N LEU A 49 6.99 5.69 1.89
CA LEU A 49 7.11 5.23 0.51
C LEU A 49 6.29 3.95 0.30
N LEU A 50 5.18 4.05 -0.43
CA LEU A 50 4.29 2.91 -0.74
C LEU A 50 4.78 2.10 -1.93
N ARG A 51 5.27 2.79 -2.96
CA ARG A 51 5.75 2.17 -4.20
C ARG A 51 6.83 3.03 -4.85
N TYR A 52 7.75 2.41 -5.56
CA TYR A 52 8.61 3.08 -6.52
C TYR A 52 8.68 2.33 -7.85
N GLU A 53 8.84 3.08 -8.94
CA GLU A 53 9.05 2.57 -10.29
C GLU A 53 10.35 3.14 -10.81
N HIS A 54 11.22 2.28 -11.32
CA HIS A 54 12.55 2.64 -11.79
C HIS A 54 12.64 2.53 -13.32
N HIS A 55 13.01 3.63 -13.97
CA HIS A 55 13.14 3.74 -15.42
C HIS A 55 14.47 4.39 -15.81
N ALA A 56 15.53 3.59 -15.91
CA ALA A 56 16.87 4.02 -16.32
C ALA A 56 17.40 5.25 -15.56
N ARG A 57 17.13 6.46 -16.05
CA ARG A 57 17.56 7.73 -15.47
C ARG A 57 16.44 8.48 -14.75
N SER A 58 15.33 7.83 -14.46
CA SER A 58 14.28 8.41 -13.64
C SER A 58 13.66 7.37 -12.71
N ALA A 59 13.03 7.87 -11.67
CA ALA A 59 12.17 7.07 -10.82
C ALA A 59 10.91 7.83 -10.47
N THR A 60 9.81 7.09 -10.34
CA THR A 60 8.54 7.61 -9.83
C THR A 60 8.29 7.00 -8.47
N PHE A 61 8.00 7.83 -7.49
CA PHE A 61 7.73 7.45 -6.11
C PHE A 61 6.31 7.81 -5.72
N TYR A 62 5.71 6.94 -4.91
CA TYR A 62 4.34 7.09 -4.41
C TYR A 62 4.38 7.10 -2.88
N PHE A 63 3.88 8.17 -2.28
CA PHE A 63 3.97 8.41 -0.84
C PHE A 63 2.60 8.60 -0.20
N SER A 64 2.46 8.31 1.09
CA SER A 64 1.26 8.62 1.88
C SER A 64 1.62 8.86 3.35
N GLU A 65 0.98 9.84 3.97
CA GLU A 65 1.06 10.10 5.41
C GLU A 65 0.22 9.07 6.18
N GLU A 66 -0.96 8.72 5.67
CA GLU A 66 -1.81 7.68 6.24
C GLU A 66 -1.09 6.32 6.29
N ALA A 67 -0.34 5.98 5.24
CA ALA A 67 0.50 4.78 5.21
C ALA A 67 1.60 4.82 6.28
N LYS A 68 2.23 5.98 6.54
CA LYS A 68 3.21 6.12 7.63
C LYS A 68 2.56 5.80 8.97
N ASN A 69 1.39 6.39 9.23
CA ASN A 69 0.65 6.17 10.46
C ASN A 69 0.26 4.71 10.66
N ILE A 70 -0.08 4.00 9.59
CA ILE A 70 -0.30 2.55 9.66
C ILE A 70 0.99 1.83 10.01
N VAL A 71 2.06 2.06 9.26
CA VAL A 71 3.33 1.33 9.40
C VAL A 71 3.90 1.46 10.81
N ILE A 72 3.92 2.66 11.38
CA ILE A 72 4.46 2.87 12.75
C ILE A 72 3.61 2.24 13.85
N ASN A 73 2.35 1.91 13.56
CA ASN A 73 1.41 1.33 14.53
C ASN A 73 1.11 -0.15 14.28
N MET A 74 1.73 -0.77 13.25
CA MET A 74 1.55 -2.19 12.98
C MET A 74 2.08 -3.04 14.14
N LYS A 75 1.33 -4.09 14.45
CA LYS A 75 1.70 -5.05 15.50
C LYS A 75 1.61 -6.47 14.98
N GLU A 76 2.52 -7.32 15.43
CA GLU A 76 2.41 -8.76 15.20
C GLU A 76 1.05 -9.27 15.72
N GLY A 77 0.41 -10.17 14.97
CA GLY A 77 -0.90 -10.70 15.31
C GLY A 77 -2.07 -9.76 15.02
N GLN A 78 -1.83 -8.52 14.58
CA GLN A 78 -2.91 -7.59 14.19
C GLN A 78 -3.71 -8.19 13.03
N LYS A 79 -5.04 -8.20 13.17
CA LYS A 79 -5.95 -8.62 12.09
C LYS A 79 -5.92 -7.62 10.95
N VAL A 80 -5.79 -8.14 9.73
CA VAL A 80 -5.88 -7.37 8.49
C VAL A 80 -6.78 -8.11 7.50
N GLU A 81 -7.35 -7.38 6.56
CA GLU A 81 -8.12 -7.96 5.47
C GLU A 81 -7.39 -7.71 4.14
N LEU A 82 -7.10 -8.78 3.40
CA LEU A 82 -6.73 -8.67 1.99
C LEU A 82 -7.96 -8.27 1.20
N VAL A 83 -7.89 -7.11 0.57
CA VAL A 83 -8.98 -6.51 -0.16
C VAL A 83 -8.76 -6.70 -1.66
N GLN A 84 -9.65 -7.45 -2.32
CA GLN A 84 -9.59 -7.73 -3.75
C GLN A 84 -10.61 -6.85 -4.50
N ARG A 85 -10.18 -6.26 -5.62
CA ARG A 85 -11.02 -5.38 -6.46
C ARG A 85 -11.12 -5.90 -7.89
N ASN A 86 -12.25 -5.65 -8.55
CA ASN A 86 -12.37 -5.87 -9.99
C ASN A 86 -11.75 -4.69 -10.79
N VAL A 87 -11.72 -4.82 -12.12
CA VAL A 87 -11.18 -3.79 -13.02
C VAL A 87 -11.87 -2.42 -12.93
N ALA A 88 -13.09 -2.38 -12.38
CA ALA A 88 -13.84 -1.15 -12.14
C ALA A 88 -13.62 -0.59 -10.71
N GLY A 89 -12.70 -1.16 -9.93
CA GLY A 89 -12.38 -0.73 -8.56
C GLY A 89 -13.35 -1.25 -7.49
N ASN A 90 -14.34 -2.07 -7.84
CA ASN A 90 -15.32 -2.58 -6.87
C ASN A 90 -14.74 -3.74 -6.08
N ILE A 91 -14.98 -3.77 -4.76
CA ILE A 91 -14.59 -4.87 -3.88
C ILE A 91 -15.28 -6.17 -4.35
N ILE A 92 -14.54 -7.28 -4.36
CA ILE A 92 -15.07 -8.62 -4.60
C ILE A 92 -15.08 -9.36 -3.25
N PRO A 93 -16.19 -9.37 -2.49
CA PRO A 93 -16.22 -9.89 -1.12
C PRO A 93 -15.79 -11.35 -1.02
N GLY A 94 -16.18 -12.19 -1.98
CA GLY A 94 -15.84 -13.61 -1.99
C GLY A 94 -14.35 -13.92 -2.21
N LEU A 95 -13.54 -12.92 -2.57
CA LEU A 95 -12.09 -13.04 -2.73
C LEU A 95 -11.29 -12.34 -1.63
N CYS A 96 -11.96 -11.57 -0.76
CA CYS A 96 -11.31 -10.96 0.38
C CYS A 96 -11.02 -12.01 1.46
N LYS A 97 -9.93 -11.82 2.20
CA LYS A 97 -9.49 -12.79 3.22
C LYS A 97 -9.03 -12.05 4.46
N THR A 98 -9.38 -12.57 5.63
CA THR A 98 -8.85 -12.07 6.89
C THR A 98 -7.62 -12.87 7.29
N GLY A 99 -6.56 -12.17 7.67
CA GLY A 99 -5.32 -12.76 8.15
C GLY A 99 -4.76 -11.97 9.33
N THR A 100 -3.56 -12.32 9.76
CA THR A 100 -2.84 -11.59 10.81
C THR A 100 -1.45 -11.21 10.33
N LEU A 101 -0.98 -10.01 10.72
CA LEU A 101 0.40 -9.61 10.45
C LEU A 101 1.37 -10.58 11.13
N ASP A 102 2.35 -11.03 10.34
CA ASP A 102 3.42 -11.90 10.80
C ASP A 102 4.66 -11.04 11.08
N GLY A 103 5.13 -11.11 12.32
CA GLY A 103 6.27 -10.37 12.82
C GLY A 103 7.46 -11.28 13.10
N LEU A 104 8.62 -10.67 13.30
CA LEU A 104 9.76 -11.35 13.92
C LEU A 104 10.11 -10.58 15.19
N ASN A 105 10.06 -11.25 16.33
CA ASN A 105 10.29 -10.64 17.64
C ASN A 105 9.36 -9.45 17.90
N GLU A 106 8.05 -9.61 17.66
CA GLU A 106 7.02 -8.57 17.86
C GLU A 106 7.11 -7.38 16.90
N VAL A 107 8.04 -7.41 15.93
CA VAL A 107 8.23 -6.35 14.94
C VAL A 107 7.74 -6.80 13.58
N VAL A 108 6.78 -6.06 13.01
CA VAL A 108 6.35 -6.23 11.62
C VAL A 108 7.32 -5.50 10.72
N ASN A 109 8.02 -6.24 9.87
CA ASN A 109 8.99 -5.67 8.93
C ASN A 109 8.32 -5.36 7.59
N VAL A 110 8.62 -4.18 7.05
CA VAL A 110 8.25 -3.80 5.68
C VAL A 110 9.44 -4.06 4.77
N GLY A 111 9.23 -4.79 3.68
CA GLY A 111 10.23 -5.01 2.63
C GLY A 111 9.67 -4.61 1.28
N TYR A 112 10.54 -4.20 0.36
CA TYR A 112 10.13 -3.83 -0.99
C TYR A 112 10.24 -5.01 -1.95
N ILE A 113 9.14 -5.36 -2.62
CA ILE A 113 9.10 -6.41 -3.64
C ILE A 113 8.62 -5.79 -4.94
N SER A 114 9.44 -5.87 -5.98
CA SER A 114 9.13 -5.29 -7.29
C SER A 114 8.77 -3.80 -7.27
N GLY A 115 9.23 -3.08 -6.23
CA GLY A 115 8.94 -1.66 -6.03
C GLY A 115 7.89 -1.38 -4.96
N ASP A 116 7.09 -2.37 -4.54
CA ASP A 116 5.98 -2.17 -3.59
C ASP A 116 6.40 -2.43 -2.14
N ALA A 117 5.96 -1.57 -1.24
CA ALA A 117 6.10 -1.78 0.20
C ALA A 117 5.17 -2.89 0.66
N CYS A 118 5.75 -4.00 1.10
CA CYS A 118 5.05 -5.23 1.44
C CYS A 118 5.29 -5.66 2.89
N VAL A 119 4.29 -6.30 3.48
CA VAL A 119 4.34 -6.91 4.82
C VAL A 119 3.96 -8.38 4.76
N LYS A 120 4.44 -9.17 5.72
CA LYS A 120 4.07 -10.58 5.85
C LYS A 120 2.69 -10.70 6.50
N VAL A 121 1.84 -11.52 5.90
CA VAL A 121 0.50 -11.82 6.43
C VAL A 121 0.30 -13.33 6.45
N ASN A 122 -0.16 -13.83 7.58
CA ASN A 122 -0.57 -15.20 7.77
C ASN A 122 -2.07 -15.36 7.48
N PHE A 123 -2.38 -16.15 6.46
CA PHE A 123 -3.73 -16.60 6.15
C PHE A 123 -3.85 -18.09 6.47
N ASN A 124 -4.46 -18.40 7.62
CA ASN A 124 -4.75 -19.77 8.06
C ASN A 124 -3.54 -20.73 7.97
N GLY A 125 -2.38 -20.28 8.45
CA GLY A 125 -1.13 -21.05 8.48
C GLY A 125 -0.22 -20.86 7.25
N SER A 126 -0.67 -20.13 6.23
CA SER A 126 0.16 -19.78 5.07
C SER A 126 0.63 -18.34 5.14
N ILE A 127 1.94 -18.11 5.11
CA ILE A 127 2.55 -16.77 5.21
C ILE A 127 3.04 -16.31 3.84
N TYR A 128 2.56 -15.14 3.39
CA TYR A 128 3.02 -14.50 2.15
C TYR A 128 3.20 -12.99 2.35
N MET A 129 3.90 -12.36 1.41
CA MET A 129 4.11 -10.91 1.38
C MET A 129 3.01 -10.24 0.55
N TYR A 130 2.41 -9.19 1.09
CA TYR A 130 1.36 -8.41 0.43
C TYR A 130 1.69 -6.94 0.47
N ALA A 131 1.45 -6.24 -0.64
CA ALA A 131 1.57 -4.78 -0.69
C ALA A 131 0.61 -4.16 0.32
N ILE A 132 1.09 -3.15 1.05
CA ILE A 132 0.33 -2.50 2.13
C ILE A 132 -1.00 -1.94 1.61
N TYR A 133 -1.03 -1.40 0.39
CA TYR A 133 -2.23 -0.84 -0.22
C TYR A 133 -3.28 -1.89 -0.65
N CYS A 134 -2.95 -3.19 -0.62
CA CYS A 134 -3.93 -4.26 -0.82
C CYS A 134 -4.58 -4.72 0.50
N LEU A 135 -4.13 -4.19 1.66
CA LEU A 135 -4.58 -4.60 2.98
C LEU A 135 -5.41 -3.51 3.65
N ASN A 136 -6.49 -3.90 4.32
CA ASN A 136 -7.21 -3.04 5.26
C ASN A 136 -6.80 -3.39 6.70
N PHE A 137 -6.39 -2.37 7.46
CA PHE A 137 -5.91 -2.49 8.83
C PHE A 137 -7.00 -2.22 9.90
N GLY A 138 -8.28 -2.18 9.51
CA GLY A 138 -9.44 -2.02 10.40
C GLY A 138 -9.70 -0.58 10.85
N ASN A 139 -8.68 0.28 10.83
CA ASN A 139 -8.79 1.72 11.08
C ASN A 139 -9.13 2.51 9.81
N GLN A 140 -9.06 1.87 8.63
CA GLN A 140 -9.38 2.49 7.35
C GLN A 140 -10.78 2.08 6.88
N ARG A 141 -11.74 2.99 7.09
CA ARG A 141 -13.09 3.10 6.49
C ARG A 141 -13.97 1.82 6.54
N PRO A 142 -15.29 1.97 6.73
CA PRO A 142 -16.19 0.86 6.49
C PRO A 142 -16.03 0.39 5.04
N LEU A 143 -15.71 -0.90 4.83
CA LEU A 143 -15.88 -1.56 3.54
C LEU A 143 -17.33 -1.36 3.14
N ASN A 144 -17.60 -0.42 2.22
CA ASN A 144 -18.92 -0.06 1.71
C ASN A 144 -20.07 -0.60 2.57
N LYS A 145 -20.51 0.14 3.60
CA LYS A 145 -21.95 0.12 3.86
C LYS A 145 -22.54 0.56 2.53
N GLN A 146 -23.10 -0.39 1.77
CA GLN A 146 -24.13 -0.03 0.81
C GLN A 146 -25.05 0.89 1.60
N GLU A 147 -25.07 2.17 1.25
CA GLU A 147 -26.19 3.00 1.61
C GLU A 147 -27.39 2.27 1.00
N LYS A 148 -28.08 1.46 1.81
CA LYS A 148 -29.49 1.24 1.61
C LYS A 148 -30.08 2.63 1.67
N LYS A 149 -30.18 3.30 0.51
CA LYS A 149 -31.13 4.38 0.33
C LYS A 149 -32.48 3.76 0.63
N GLY A 150 -32.90 3.93 1.88
CA GLY A 150 -34.29 3.81 2.27
C GLY A 150 -35.04 4.84 1.44
N GLY A 151 -35.75 4.37 0.43
CA GLY A 151 -36.89 5.05 -0.15
C GLY A 151 -38.10 4.18 0.12
N LYS A 152 -38.74 4.40 1.28
CA LYS A 152 -40.15 4.06 1.44
C LYS A 152 -40.96 5.11 0.69
N ALA A 153 -41.76 4.67 -0.27
CA ALA A 153 -43.20 4.91 -0.34
C ALA A 153 -43.78 3.85 -1.28
#